data_AF-A0A015NG05-F1
#
_entry.id   AF-A0A015NG05-F1
#
_cell.length_a   1.000
_cell.length_b   1.000
_cell.length_c   1.000
_cell.angle_alpha   90.00
_cell.angle_beta   90.00
_cell.angle_gamma   90.00
#
_symmetry.space_group_name_H-M   'P 1'
#
loop_
_entity.id
_entity.type
_entity.pdbx_description
1 polymer ?
#
loop_
_entity_poly.entity_id
_entity_poly.type
_entity_poly.pdbx_seq_one_letter_code
_entity_poly.pdbx_strand_id
1 'polypeptide(L)' 'MNSGTQIPDLYRKDDVTPYMHVFAKHVPQFMRQLKEIGLSLQTFSTSSIEKKNHNHVCLFFGGTTMGGELMENQ' A
#
# COMPACT_ATOMS: atom_id res chain seq x y z
N MET A 1 -15.79 14.53 -19.28
CA MET A 1 -14.99 14.59 -18.03
C MET A 1 -15.97 14.45 -16.87
N ASN A 2 -15.94 13.33 -16.14
CA ASN A 2 -16.74 13.20 -14.92
C ASN A 2 -16.14 14.17 -13.89
N SER A 3 -16.76 15.33 -13.71
CA SER A 3 -16.50 16.19 -12.56
C SER A 3 -17.03 15.44 -11.33
N GLY A 4 -16.16 14.69 -10.65
CA GLY A 4 -16.49 14.07 -9.37
C GLY A 4 -17.09 15.16 -8.48
N THR A 5 -18.32 14.93 -8.01
CA THR A 5 -19.05 15.89 -7.17
C THR A 5 -18.19 16.21 -5.96
N GLN A 6 -17.59 17.40 -5.94
CA GLN A 6 -16.91 17.90 -4.76
C GLN A 6 -18.02 18.30 -3.79
N ILE A 7 -18.24 17.50 -2.75
CA ILE A 7 -19.15 17.83 -1.67
C ILE A 7 -18.40 18.85 -0.80
N PRO A 8 -18.80 20.14 -0.79
CA PRO A 8 -18.17 21.13 0.05
C PRO A 8 -18.32 20.72 1.53
N ASP A 9 -17.30 20.99 2.34
CA ASP A 9 -17.25 20.71 3.79
C ASP A 9 -17.31 19.23 4.25
N LEU A 10 -17.16 18.25 3.35
CA LEU A 10 -17.08 16.84 3.78
C LEU A 10 -15.81 16.53 4.59
N TYR A 11 -14.70 17.21 4.28
CA TYR A 11 -13.43 17.12 5.00
C TYR A 11 -12.86 18.52 5.19
N ARG A 12 -12.35 18.83 6.40
CA ARG A 12 -11.52 20.03 6.58
C ARG A 12 -10.13 19.77 6.00
N LYS A 13 -9.40 20.83 5.68
CA LYS A 13 -8.04 20.73 5.13
C LYS A 13 -7.11 19.90 6.03
N ASP A 14 -7.29 20.02 7.34
CA ASP A 14 -6.48 19.32 8.34
C ASP A 14 -6.83 17.82 8.46
N ASP A 15 -8.02 17.41 8.01
CA ASP A 15 -8.48 16.01 8.05
C ASP A 15 -7.96 15.21 6.83
N VAL A 16 -7.43 15.89 5.81
CA VAL A 16 -6.96 15.25 4.58
C VAL A 16 -5.57 14.69 4.79
N THR A 17 -5.49 13.37 4.91
CA THR A 17 -4.20 12.68 4.97
C THR A 17 -3.46 12.76 3.63
N PRO A 18 -2.12 12.67 3.61
CA PRO A 18 -1.35 12.60 2.37
C PRO A 18 -1.83 11.49 1.42
N TYR A 19 -2.26 10.35 1.94
CA TYR A 19 -2.78 9.24 1.14
C TYR A 19 -4.08 9.60 0.40
N MET A 20 -5.00 10.31 1.06
CA MET A 20 -6.24 10.78 0.43
C MET A 20 -5.93 11.76 -0.71
N HIS A 21 -4.99 12.68 -0.48
CA HIS A 21 -4.57 13.64 -1.51
C HIS A 21 -3.97 12.94 -2.73
N VAL A 22 -3.01 12.02 -2.51
CA VAL A 22 -2.37 11.26 -3.58
C VAL A 22 -3.39 10.43 -4.35
N PHE A 23 -4.30 9.75 -3.64
CA PHE A 23 -5.35 8.96 -4.25
C PHE A 23 -6.28 9.79 -5.14
N ALA A 24 -6.75 10.94 -4.67
CA ALA A 24 -7.71 11.75 -5.43
C ALA A 24 -7.04 12.52 -6.59
N LYS A 25 -5.80 12.99 -6.42
CA LYS A 25 -5.15 13.90 -7.38
C LYS A 25 -4.16 13.23 -8.32
N HIS A 26 -3.42 12.21 -7.86
CA HIS A 26 -2.31 11.65 -8.62
C HIS A 26 -2.61 10.27 -9.20
N VAL A 27 -3.29 9.39 -8.44
CA VAL A 27 -3.60 8.02 -8.90
C VAL A 27 -4.36 8.00 -10.24
N PRO A 28 -5.37 8.85 -10.53
CA PRO A 28 -6.08 8.79 -11.82
C PRO A 28 -5.19 9.09 -13.02
N GLN A 29 -4.28 10.07 -12.90
CA GLN A 29 -3.32 10.38 -13.95
C GLN A 29 -2.31 9.24 -14.11
N PHE A 30 -1.80 8.72 -13.00
CA PHE A 30 -0.85 7.63 -13.00
C PHE A 30 -1.43 6.37 -13.66
N MET A 31 -2.66 6.00 -13.33
CA MET A 31 -3.36 4.85 -13.94
C MET A 31 -3.53 4.99 -15.45
N ARG A 32 -3.75 6.21 -15.97
CA ARG A 32 -3.80 6.46 -17.41
C ARG A 32 -2.45 6.21 -18.08
N GLN A 33 -1.36 6.70 -17.48
CA GLN A 33 0.00 6.49 -17.98
C GLN A 33 0.39 5.02 -17.93
N LEU A 34 0.04 4.30 -16.85
CA LEU A 34 0.29 2.86 -16.74
C LEU A 34 -0.41 2.08 -17.86
N LYS A 35 -1.66 2.44 -18.17
CA LYS A 35 -2.40 1.83 -19.27
C LYS A 35 -1.75 2.06 -20.63
N GLU A 36 -1.19 3.24 -20.88
CA GLU A 36 -0.48 3.57 -22.13
C GLU A 36 0.80 2.73 -22.30
N ILE A 37 1.50 2.43 -21.20
CA ILE A 37 2.75 1.66 -21.20
C ILE A 37 2.49 0.14 -21.08
N GLY A 38 1.24 -0.27 -20.83
CA GLY A 38 0.87 -1.67 -20.64
C GLY A 38 1.31 -2.25 -19.29
N LEU A 39 1.53 -1.39 -18.28
CA LEU A 39 1.89 -1.80 -16.93
C LEU A 39 0.67 -1.76 -15.99
N SER A 40 0.80 -2.44 -14.85
CA SER A 40 -0.22 -2.44 -13.80
C SER A 40 0.33 -1.84 -12.51
N LEU A 41 -0.57 -1.42 -11.63
CA LEU A 41 -0.19 -0.88 -10.32
C LEU A 41 0.56 -1.92 -9.47
N GLN A 42 0.30 -3.21 -9.68
CA GLN A 42 0.96 -4.31 -8.97
C GLN A 42 2.48 -4.31 -9.21
N THR A 43 2.94 -3.85 -10.37
CA THR A 43 4.36 -3.72 -10.70
C THR A 43 5.11 -2.78 -9.75
N PHE A 44 4.40 -1.81 -9.15
CA PHE A 44 4.95 -0.84 -8.21
C PHE A 44 4.68 -1.19 -6.74
N SER A 45 4.07 -2.35 -6.48
CA SER A 45 3.85 -2.82 -5.12
C SER A 45 5.17 -3.17 -4.44
N THR A 46 5.33 -2.75 -3.19
CA THR A 46 6.47 -3.12 -2.33
C THR A 46 6.27 -4.45 -1.60
N SER A 47 5.14 -5.13 -1.84
CA SER A 47 4.77 -6.38 -1.15
C SER A 47 5.82 -7.48 -1.26
N SER A 48 6.55 -7.58 -2.37
CA SER A 48 7.65 -8.54 -2.51
C SER A 48 8.83 -8.24 -1.58
N ILE A 49 9.14 -6.96 -1.35
CA ILE A 49 10.20 -6.52 -0.44
C ILE A 49 9.78 -6.77 1.01
N GLU A 50 8.53 -6.45 1.34
CA GLU A 50 7.95 -6.74 2.66
C GLU A 50 7.98 -8.24 2.96
N LYS A 51 7.60 -9.08 2.00
CA LYS A 51 7.67 -10.55 2.13
C LYS A 51 9.11 -11.03 2.30
N LYS A 52 10.07 -10.48 1.56
CA LYS A 52 11.49 -10.80 1.73
C LYS A 52 11.99 -10.45 3.12
N ASN A 53 11.64 -9.26 3.62
CA ASN A 53 12.04 -8.81 4.95
C ASN A 53 11.41 -9.67 6.03
N HIS A 54 10.13 -10.02 5.90
CA HIS A 54 9.43 -10.92 6.81
C HIS A 54 10.09 -12.30 6.84
N ASN A 55 10.34 -12.91 5.67
CA ASN A 55 11.01 -14.21 5.60
C ASN A 55 12.42 -14.18 6.21
N HIS A 56 13.15 -13.07 6.02
CA HIS A 56 14.48 -12.92 6.61
C HIS A 56 14.43 -12.87 8.14
N VAL A 57 13.49 -12.09 8.71
CA VAL A 57 13.26 -12.06 10.17
C VAL A 57 12.82 -13.45 10.66
N CYS A 58 11.87 -14.11 9.99
CA CYS A 58 11.40 -15.45 10.37
C CYS A 58 12.52 -16.50 10.35
N LEU A 59 13.38 -16.49 9.33
CA LEU A 59 14.53 -17.42 9.24
C LEU A 59 15.55 -17.16 10.34
N PHE A 60 15.89 -15.88 10.59
CA PHE A 60 16.88 -15.51 11.60
C PHE A 60 16.41 -15.86 13.02
N PHE A 61 15.13 -15.66 13.32
CA PHE A 61 14.54 -16.01 14.61
C PHE A 61 13.95 -17.43 14.65
N GLY A 62 14.21 -18.26 13.64
CA GLY A 62 13.83 -19.68 13.63
C GLY A 62 12.32 -19.95 13.71
N GLY A 63 11.48 -19.01 13.28
CA GLY A 63 10.02 -19.10 13.43
C GLY A 63 9.51 -18.82 14.85
N THR A 64 10.35 -18.32 15.76
CA THR A 64 9.88 -17.92 17.09
C THR A 64 9.21 -16.55 17.03
N THR A 65 8.01 -16.44 17.59
CA THR A 65 7.30 -15.17 17.78
C THR A 65 8.16 -14.24 18.65
N MET A 66 7.99 -12.91 18.54
CA MET A 66 8.69 -11.94 19.41
C MET A 66 8.47 -12.30 20.89
N GLY A 67 9.43 -13.01 21.49
CA GLY A 67 9.26 -13.73 22.76
C GLY A 67 10.14 -14.99 22.88
N GLY A 68 10.56 -15.60 21.75
CA GLY A 68 11.48 -16.74 21.76
C GLY A 68 10.80 -18.11 21.98
N GLU A 69 9.48 -18.20 21.89
CA GLU A 69 8.75 -19.46 22.01
C GLU A 69 8.61 -20.15 20.64
N LEU A 70 8.97 -21.43 20.59
CA LEU A 70 8.79 -22.31 19.44
C LEU A 70 7.30 -22.54 19.20
N MET A 71 6.86 -22.35 17.96
CA MET A 71 5.55 -22.85 17.54
C MET A 71 5.61 -24.38 17.46
N GLU A 72 5.25 -25.06 18.56
CA GLU A 72 4.88 -26.47 18.47
C GLU A 72 3.60 -26.58 17.65
N ASN A 73 3.64 -27.38 16.59
CA ASN A 73 2.50 -27.67 15.74
C ASN A 73 1.38 -28.33 16.57
N GLN A 74 0.21 -27.68 16.64
CA GLN A 74 -1.06 -28.33 16.96
C GLN A 74 -1.80 -28.67 15.68
#